data_AF-A0A952ETY9-F1
#
_entry.id   AF-A0A952ETY9-F1
#
_cell.length_a   1.000
_cell.length_b   1.000
_cell.length_c   1.000
_cell.angle_alpha   90.00
_cell.angle_beta   90.00
_cell.angle_gamma   90.00
#
_symmetry.space_group_name_H-M   'P 1'
#
loop_
_entity.id
_entity.type
_entity.pdbx_description
1 polymer ?
#
loop_
_entity_poly.entity_id
_entity_poly.type
_entity_poly.pdbx_seq_one_letter_code
_entity_poly.pdbx_strand_id
1 'polypeptide(L)' 'MQDSEELPDDVPVADAVEQQRTTSEPVPDEEATAEPPDDMPLEAAPADWQEQLEVVELDPEPDEFER' A
#
# COMPACT_ATOMS: atom_id res chain seq x y z
N MET A 1 -26.26 -9.74 -31.14
CA MET A 1 -26.17 -10.18 -29.73
C MET A 1 -24.95 -9.47 -29.19
N GLN A 2 -25.15 -8.28 -28.62
CA GLN A 2 -24.10 -7.57 -27.89
C GLN A 2 -24.27 -8.00 -26.44
N ASP A 3 -23.31 -8.77 -25.95
CA ASP A 3 -23.24 -9.27 -24.58
C ASP A 3 -22.01 -8.62 -23.99
N SER A 4 -22.15 -7.39 -23.49
CA SER A 4 -21.06 -6.64 -22.86
C SER A 4 -21.67 -5.57 -21.94
N GLU A 5 -22.51 -5.99 -21.01
CA GLU A 5 -22.72 -5.23 -19.78
C GLU A 5 -22.18 -6.08 -18.63
N GLU A 6 -20.85 -6.09 -18.47
CA GLU A 6 -20.23 -6.40 -17.18
C GLU A 6 -20.76 -5.36 -16.19
N LEU A 7 -21.86 -5.71 -15.51
CA LEU A 7 -22.37 -4.94 -14.38
C LEU A 7 -21.21 -4.84 -13.36
N PRO A 8 -20.80 -3.63 -12.95
CA PRO A 8 -19.82 -3.51 -11.88
C PRO A 8 -20.41 -4.17 -10.63
N ASP A 9 -19.56 -4.86 -9.87
CA ASP A 9 -19.90 -5.56 -8.63
C ASP A 9 -20.86 -4.71 -7.79
N ASP A 10 -21.94 -5.32 -7.28
CA ASP A 10 -23.02 -4.63 -6.55
C ASP A 10 -22.47 -4.08 -5.23
N VAL A 11 -21.77 -2.95 -5.29
CA VAL A 11 -21.25 -2.27 -4.11
C VAL A 11 -22.46 -1.66 -3.40
N PRO A 12 -22.79 -2.10 -2.18
CA PRO A 12 -23.92 -1.56 -1.47
C PRO A 12 -23.71 -0.06 -1.27
N VAL A 13 -24.66 0.73 -1.76
CA VAL A 13 -24.65 2.17 -1.57
C VAL A 13 -24.75 2.45 -0.08
N ALA A 14 -23.82 3.24 0.46
CA ALA A 14 -23.82 3.65 1.86
C ALA A 14 -25.11 4.41 2.21
N ASP A 15 -25.48 4.43 3.49
CA ASP A 15 -26.72 5.08 3.93
C ASP A 15 -26.75 6.56 3.50
N ALA A 16 -27.94 7.10 3.21
CA ALA A 16 -28.10 8.48 2.75
C ALA A 16 -27.48 9.50 3.71
N VAL A 17 -27.41 9.19 5.01
CA VAL A 17 -26.73 10.03 6.01
C VAL A 17 -25.21 10.00 5.83
N GLU A 18 -24.63 8.84 5.54
CA GLU A 18 -23.20 8.64 5.32
C GLU A 18 -22.74 9.26 3.99
N GLN A 19 -23.55 9.14 2.93
CA GLN A 19 -23.28 9.75 1.62
C GLN A 19 -23.33 11.29 1.63
N GLN A 20 -24.08 11.87 2.57
CA GLN A 20 -24.16 13.33 2.75
C GLN A 20 -23.04 13.87 3.64
N ARG A 21 -22.22 13.02 4.27
CA ARG A 21 -21.05 13.50 4.99
C ARG A 21 -20.07 14.10 3.99
N THR A 22 -19.66 15.34 4.27
CA THR A 22 -18.57 15.96 3.54
C THR A 22 -17.32 15.10 3.66
N THR A 23 -16.69 14.76 2.54
CA THR A 23 -15.40 14.05 2.47
C THR A 23 -14.30 15.02 2.89
N SER A 24 -14.34 15.47 4.14
CA SER A 24 -13.60 16.66 4.57
C SER A 24 -12.35 16.36 5.36
N GLU A 25 -12.06 15.10 5.69
CA GLU A 25 -10.79 14.79 6.33
C GLU A 25 -9.84 14.25 5.26
N PRO A 26 -8.76 14.96 4.90
CA PRO A 26 -7.67 14.32 4.21
C PRO A 26 -7.23 13.17 5.10
N VAL A 27 -7.41 11.93 4.63
CA VAL A 27 -6.79 10.78 5.28
C VAL A 27 -5.29 11.09 5.24
N PRO A 28 -4.60 11.25 6.38
CA PRO A 28 -3.16 11.38 6.36
C PRO A 28 -2.62 10.19 5.59
N ASP A 29 -1.79 10.45 4.59
CA ASP A 29 -1.12 9.38 3.86
C ASP A 29 -0.14 8.72 4.83
N GLU A 30 -0.61 7.68 5.52
CA GLU A 30 0.15 6.94 6.54
C GLU A 30 1.36 6.21 5.91
N GLU A 31 1.39 6.07 4.58
CA GLU A 31 2.49 5.49 3.82
C GLU A 31 3.60 6.51 3.52
N ALA A 32 3.30 7.81 3.44
CA ALA A 32 4.28 8.87 3.13
C ALA A 32 5.39 9.05 4.19
N THR A 33 5.26 8.42 5.36
CA THR A 33 6.29 8.41 6.41
C THR A 33 6.35 7.05 7.09
N ALA A 34 6.21 5.96 6.33
CA ALA A 34 6.45 4.62 6.85
C ALA A 34 7.96 4.41 7.10
N GLU A 35 8.47 5.02 8.18
CA GLU A 35 9.69 4.56 8.82
C GLU A 35 9.46 3.09 9.20
N PRO A 36 10.42 2.17 8.97
CA PRO A 36 10.25 0.79 9.39
C PRO A 36 9.90 0.77 10.88
N PRO A 37 8.95 -0.09 11.30
CA PRO A 37 8.57 -0.16 12.70
C PRO A 37 9.81 -0.41 13.55
N ASP A 38 10.03 0.44 14.57
CA ASP A 38 11.15 0.29 15.51
C ASP A 38 11.05 -1.05 16.28
N ASP A 39 9.83 -1.60 16.38
CA ASP A 39 9.55 -2.85 17.05
C ASP A 39 9.51 -4.04 16.08
N MET A 40 10.22 -5.11 16.46
CA MET A 40 10.27 -6.35 15.71
C MET A 40 8.94 -7.11 15.78
N PRO A 41 8.43 -7.69 14.67
CA PRO A 41 7.27 -8.55 14.72
C PRO A 41 7.47 -9.76 15.64
N LEU A 42 6.44 -10.10 16.44
CA LEU A 42 6.51 -11.20 17.44
C LEU A 42 6.84 -12.57 16.84
N GLU A 43 6.58 -12.76 15.55
CA GLU A 43 6.82 -13.99 14.80
C GLU A 43 8.28 -14.12 14.32
N ALA A 44 9.03 -13.01 14.29
CA ALA A 44 10.42 -12.99 13.87
C ALA A 44 11.37 -13.15 15.06
N ALA A 45 12.50 -13.82 14.82
CA ALA A 45 13.59 -13.83 15.77
C ALA A 45 14.40 -12.53 15.69
N PRO A 46 15.01 -12.04 16.79
CA PRO A 46 15.80 -10.80 16.79
C PRO A 46 16.89 -10.73 15.73
N ALA A 47 17.55 -11.85 15.44
CA ALA A 47 18.61 -11.89 14.43
C ALA A 47 18.04 -11.72 13.01
N ASP A 48 16.94 -12.42 12.71
CA ASP A 48 16.30 -12.41 11.38
C ASP A 48 15.77 -11.01 11.02
N TRP A 49 15.19 -10.32 12.02
CA TRP A 49 14.75 -8.93 11.84
C TRP A 49 15.90 -7.96 11.60
N GLN A 50 17.04 -8.14 12.29
CA GLN A 50 18.20 -7.27 12.09
C GLN A 50 18.84 -7.45 10.71
N GLU A 51 18.84 -8.67 10.16
CA GLU A 51 19.34 -8.90 8.80
C GLU A 51 18.44 -8.23 7.74
N GLN A 52 17.14 -8.13 8.00
CA GLN A 52 16.18 -7.43 7.11
C GLN A 52 16.37 -5.92 7.08
N LEU A 53 16.84 -5.33 8.18
CA LEU A 53 17.14 -3.89 8.29
C LEU A 53 18.54 -3.53 7.77
N GLU A 54 19.38 -4.53 7.47
CA GLU A 54 20.72 -4.30 6.95
C GLU A 54 20.64 -3.68 5.54
N VAL A 55 21.26 -2.51 5.38
CA VAL A 55 21.34 -1.84 4.08
C VAL A 55 22.30 -2.60 3.17
N VAL A 56 21.77 -3.26 2.15
CA VAL A 56 22.57 -3.93 1.13
C VAL A 56 23.03 -2.90 0.09
N GLU A 57 24.34 -2.83 -0.15
CA GLU A 57 24.91 -2.04 -1.24
C GLU A 57 24.48 -2.64 -2.58
N LEU A 58 23.53 -1.99 -3.26
CA LEU A 58 23.16 -2.34 -4.62
C LEU A 58 24.23 -1.82 -5.58
N ASP A 59 24.75 -2.69 -6.45
CA ASP A 59 25.60 -2.27 -7.57
C ASP A 59 24.80 -1.28 -8.44
N PRO A 60 25.38 -0.13 -8.85
CA PRO A 60 24.70 0.76 -9.75
C PRO A 60 24.39 0.00 -11.05
N GLU A 61 23.10 -0.19 -11.34
CA GLU A 61 22.67 -0.84 -12.57
C GLU A 61 23.36 -0.16 -13.77
N PRO A 62 23.98 -0.91 -14.69
CA PRO A 62 24.38 -0.30 -15.95
C PRO A 62 23.12 0.28 -16.61
N ASP A 63 23.21 1.47 -17.19
CA ASP A 63 22.18 2.04 -18.08
C ASP A 63 21.96 1.12 -19.30
N GLU A 64 21.37 -0.06 -19.09
CA GLU A 64 21.06 -1.04 -20.13
C GLU A 64 19.61 -0.91 -20.65
N PHE A 65 18.87 0.08 -20.15
CA PHE A 65 17.53 0.45 -20.60
C PHE A 65 17.52 1.48 -21.75
N GLU A 66 18.64 1.72 -22.43
CA GLU A 66 18.68 2.51 -23.66
C GLU A 66 18.60 1.60 -24.91
N ARG A 67 17.41 1.01 -25.18
CA ARG A 67 17.08 0.40 -26.48
C ARG A 67 15.61 0.55 -26.87
#